data_AF-A0A060WDY3-F1
#
_entry.id   AF-A0A060WDY3-F1
#
_cell.length_a   1.000
_cell.length_b   1.000
_cell.length_c   1.000
_cell.angle_alpha   90.00
_cell.angle_beta   90.00
_cell.angle_gamma   90.00
#
_symmetry.space_group_name_H-M   'P 1'
#
loop_
_entity.id
_entity.type
_entity.pdbx_description
1 polymer ?
#
loop_
_entity_poly.entity_id
_entity_poly.type
_entity_poly.pdbx_seq_one_letter_code
_entity_poly.pdbx_strand_id
1 'polypeptide(L)'
;MYYEEKANSHKPRYGTIQDDERISAEEMDERRRQNIAYEYLCHLEEAKRWMEACVEEELPPTTELEEGLRNGVYLGKLAKFFAPKMVSEKKIYDRDQARYKHTGLHFRHTDNTVQWLRAMESVGLPKIFYPETTDVYDRKNMPKVVYCIHALSLYLFKLGIAPQIQDLLGKVAFTEEEISNMRSELEKYGIQMPTFSKIGGILANELSVDEAALHAAVFAINEAVDKGEATVTMGALKNPNAMLRNTGEELAQDYQVTLSRAKASKEDQASGRRSSVATEERDVYEELLTQQEIQSCIDLVNTQVAVQQVNQAISAQDEAALLAGLRVPALGMLGVQEANSHWYLEHLTSYCEVKAQDAGGAMMLQREEIQRVVSSTNDFAEAEKRKLEAIVAINAAIRHGIAAETVEELMNPEAQLPIVYQTAANLYQTELFSLQIQGAKAGLGHEELCVAVEMLSAVAVLNEVLDTKDPQAVTEQLTDSPLGFSNMDQDNLHRYADTLISLRAESLSQGLEFLTWNDVQKTIDTVNLQVHEEHERIIAIAEINEALSSGDPEQTLSALLLPTANCRG
;
A
#
# COMPACT_ATOMS: atom_id res chain seq x y z
N MET A 1 -18.29 -60.76 23.69
CA MET A 1 -18.23 -60.52 22.24
C MET A 1 -17.95 -59.03 22.06
N TYR A 2 -16.74 -58.54 22.35
CA TYR A 2 -15.57 -58.54 21.46
C TYR A 2 -15.96 -58.34 20.00
N TYR A 3 -16.05 -57.07 19.60
CA TYR A 3 -15.97 -56.66 18.20
C TYR A 3 -14.52 -56.26 17.97
N GLU A 4 -13.79 -57.15 17.30
CA GLU A 4 -12.40 -56.99 16.90
C GLU A 4 -12.26 -55.88 15.86
N GLU A 5 -11.33 -54.95 16.13
CA GLU A 5 -10.80 -53.98 15.18
C GLU A 5 -10.16 -54.73 14.01
N LYS A 6 -10.66 -54.47 12.80
CA LYS A 6 -10.04 -54.93 11.56
C LYS A 6 -8.68 -54.27 11.38
N ALA A 7 -7.65 -55.10 11.46
CA ALA A 7 -6.42 -55.06 10.68
C ALA A 7 -5.91 -53.68 10.25
N ASN A 8 -5.05 -53.11 11.10
CA ASN A 8 -4.08 -52.10 10.72
C ASN A 8 -3.25 -52.64 9.55
N SER A 9 -3.49 -52.13 8.34
CA SER A 9 -2.61 -52.37 7.20
C SER A 9 -1.21 -51.89 7.57
N HIS A 10 -0.23 -52.79 7.43
CA HIS A 10 1.19 -52.49 7.62
C HIS A 10 1.57 -51.26 6.79
N LYS A 11 1.84 -50.14 7.47
CA LYS A 11 2.52 -48.99 6.87
C LYS A 11 3.98 -49.38 6.66
N PRO A 12 4.52 -49.36 5.44
CA PRO A 12 5.95 -49.56 5.26
C PRO A 12 6.68 -48.34 5.84
N ARG A 13 7.29 -48.51 7.01
CA ARG A 13 8.29 -47.59 7.58
C ARG A 13 9.58 -47.76 6.80
N TYR A 14 9.77 -46.97 5.74
CA TYR A 14 11.08 -46.81 5.13
C TYR A 14 11.97 -46.00 6.08
N GLY A 15 12.81 -46.69 6.86
CA GLY A 15 13.76 -46.04 7.78
C GLY A 15 14.30 -46.87 8.94
N THR A 16 13.80 -48.08 9.21
CA THR A 16 14.34 -48.91 10.29
C THR A 16 14.67 -50.32 9.80
N ILE A 17 15.97 -50.67 9.84
CA ILE A 17 16.46 -52.04 9.67
C ILE A 17 16.01 -52.85 10.88
N GLN A 18 14.80 -53.39 10.83
CA GLN A 18 14.35 -54.52 11.63
C GLN A 18 13.37 -55.29 10.75
N ASP A 19 13.87 -56.31 10.07
CA ASP A 19 13.34 -57.67 10.23
C ASP A 19 14.19 -58.71 9.47
N ASP A 20 14.40 -59.80 10.18
CA ASP A 20 15.39 -60.87 10.00
C ASP A 20 14.84 -61.95 9.05
N GLU A 21 14.51 -61.57 7.81
CA GLU A 21 14.21 -62.53 6.73
C GLU A 21 15.33 -62.50 5.68
N ARG A 22 15.78 -63.67 5.22
CA ARG A 22 16.80 -63.79 4.16
C ARG A 22 16.22 -63.31 2.82
N ILE A 23 16.29 -61.99 2.60
CA ILE A 23 15.95 -61.34 1.34
C ILE A 23 16.93 -61.83 0.27
N SER A 24 16.43 -62.21 -0.91
CA SER A 24 17.28 -62.62 -2.04
C SER A 24 18.15 -61.44 -2.53
N ALA A 25 19.30 -61.71 -3.15
CA ALA A 25 20.15 -60.67 -3.73
C ALA A 25 19.38 -59.80 -4.76
N GLU A 26 18.43 -60.39 -5.50
CA GLU A 26 17.53 -59.67 -6.41
C GLU A 26 16.54 -58.77 -5.67
N GLU A 27 15.93 -59.22 -4.58
CA GLU A 27 14.97 -58.43 -3.80
C GLU A 27 15.66 -57.28 -3.03
N MET A 28 16.91 -57.47 -2.59
CA MET A 28 17.74 -56.42 -2.00
C MET A 28 18.05 -55.31 -3.01
N ASP A 29 18.38 -55.67 -4.26
CA ASP A 29 18.65 -54.70 -5.31
C ASP A 29 17.37 -53.97 -5.74
N GLU A 30 16.25 -54.69 -5.81
CA GLU A 30 14.93 -54.12 -6.10
C GLU A 30 14.51 -53.09 -5.05
N ARG A 31 14.61 -53.44 -3.75
CA ARG A 31 14.33 -52.50 -2.64
C ARG A 31 15.26 -51.30 -2.66
N ARG A 32 16.54 -51.50 -3.01
CA ARG A 32 17.49 -50.39 -3.13
C ARG A 32 17.09 -49.41 -4.24
N ARG A 33 16.67 -49.92 -5.41
CA ARG A 33 16.20 -49.07 -6.52
C ARG A 33 14.91 -48.33 -6.19
N GLN A 34 13.99 -48.96 -5.47
CA GLN A 34 12.78 -48.31 -4.96
C GLN A 34 13.12 -47.16 -3.99
N ASN A 35 14.07 -47.36 -3.08
CA ASN A 35 14.53 -46.30 -2.17
C ASN A 35 15.13 -45.12 -2.93
N ILE A 36 15.96 -45.38 -3.94
CA ILE A 36 16.57 -44.34 -4.78
C ILE A 36 15.48 -43.52 -5.50
N ALA A 37 14.45 -44.18 -6.04
CA ALA A 37 13.33 -43.50 -6.69
C ALA A 37 12.51 -42.65 -5.70
N TYR A 38 12.27 -43.17 -4.49
CA TYR A 38 11.59 -42.44 -3.42
C TYR A 38 12.40 -41.21 -2.96
N GLU A 39 13.70 -41.38 -2.71
CA GLU A 39 14.61 -40.28 -2.34
C GLU A 39 14.60 -39.17 -3.39
N TYR A 40 14.63 -39.53 -4.67
CA TYR A 40 14.58 -38.55 -5.75
C TYR A 40 13.23 -37.82 -5.85
N LEU A 41 12.11 -38.52 -5.63
CA LEU A 41 10.79 -37.87 -5.55
C LEU A 41 10.71 -36.87 -4.39
N CYS A 42 11.30 -37.19 -3.23
CA CYS A 42 11.44 -36.22 -2.15
C CYS A 42 12.25 -35.00 -2.60
N HIS A 43 13.40 -35.18 -3.26
CA HIS A 43 14.21 -34.05 -3.75
C HIS A 43 13.52 -33.19 -4.82
N LEU A 44 12.66 -33.79 -5.66
CA LEU A 44 11.82 -33.07 -6.60
C LEU A 44 10.76 -32.22 -5.86
N GLU A 45 10.10 -32.79 -4.85
CA GLU A 45 9.12 -32.07 -4.02
C GLU A 45 9.77 -30.89 -3.26
N GLU A 46 10.96 -31.11 -2.71
CA GLU A 46 11.75 -30.08 -2.02
C GLU A 46 12.10 -28.92 -2.97
N ALA A 47 12.60 -29.26 -4.17
CA ALA A 47 12.93 -28.28 -5.20
C ALA A 47 11.69 -27.52 -5.67
N LYS A 48 10.56 -28.22 -5.86
CA LYS A 48 9.28 -27.62 -6.23
C LYS A 48 8.87 -26.56 -5.21
N ARG A 49 8.70 -26.93 -3.94
CA ARG A 49 8.21 -26.02 -2.89
C ARG A 49 9.13 -24.82 -2.71
N TRP A 50 10.44 -25.04 -2.81
CA TRP A 50 11.41 -23.97 -2.72
C TRP A 50 11.31 -23.01 -3.91
N MET A 51 11.18 -23.53 -5.14
CA MET A 51 10.98 -22.70 -6.32
C MET A 51 9.68 -21.90 -6.23
N GLU A 52 8.56 -22.53 -5.83
CA GLU A 52 7.26 -21.85 -5.63
C GLU A 52 7.37 -20.69 -4.63
N ALA A 53 8.10 -20.89 -3.53
CA ALA A 53 8.34 -19.85 -2.54
C ALA A 53 9.21 -18.69 -3.08
N CYS A 54 10.07 -18.94 -4.07
CA CYS A 54 10.93 -17.91 -4.68
C CYS A 54 10.25 -17.18 -5.85
N VAL A 55 9.42 -17.87 -6.64
CA VAL A 55 8.77 -17.29 -7.83
C VAL A 55 7.35 -16.81 -7.59
N GLU A 56 6.76 -17.10 -6.42
CA GLU A 56 5.38 -16.76 -6.03
C GLU A 56 4.32 -17.27 -7.03
N GLU A 57 4.56 -18.44 -7.62
CA GLU A 57 3.69 -19.10 -8.60
C GLU A 57 3.68 -20.61 -8.35
N GLU A 58 2.52 -21.25 -8.54
CA GLU A 58 2.38 -22.70 -8.42
C GLU A 58 3.08 -23.43 -9.58
N LEU A 59 3.92 -24.40 -9.24
CA LEU A 59 4.62 -25.24 -10.20
C LEU A 59 3.84 -26.55 -10.47
N PRO A 60 4.13 -27.24 -11.59
CA PRO A 60 3.49 -28.53 -11.90
C PRO A 60 3.60 -29.55 -10.75
N PRO A 61 2.75 -30.59 -10.74
CA PRO A 61 2.88 -31.70 -9.81
C PRO A 61 4.28 -32.31 -9.83
N THR A 62 4.75 -32.85 -8.71
CA THR A 62 6.12 -33.33 -8.53
C THR A 62 6.53 -34.41 -9.54
N THR A 63 5.58 -35.23 -9.97
CA THR A 63 5.73 -36.25 -11.02
C THR A 63 5.93 -35.66 -12.43
N GLU A 64 5.47 -34.42 -12.65
CA GLU A 64 5.55 -33.71 -13.93
C GLU A 64 6.57 -32.56 -13.90
N LEU A 65 7.19 -32.30 -12.75
CA LEU A 65 8.10 -31.18 -12.54
C LEU A 65 9.26 -31.19 -13.53
N GLU A 66 9.85 -32.36 -13.79
CA GLU A 66 10.93 -32.53 -14.76
C GLU A 66 10.52 -32.04 -16.16
N GLU A 67 9.32 -32.40 -16.60
CA GLU A 67 8.79 -31.99 -17.90
C GLU A 67 8.44 -30.49 -17.90
N GLY A 68 7.94 -29.97 -16.78
CA GLY A 68 7.64 -28.56 -16.58
C GLY A 68 8.87 -27.63 -16.65
N LEU A 69 10.06 -28.12 -16.27
CA LEU A 69 11.29 -27.34 -16.29
C LEU A 69 11.94 -27.24 -17.69
N ARG A 70 11.57 -28.12 -18.65
CA ARG A 70 12.24 -28.23 -19.95
C ARG A 70 12.20 -26.98 -20.81
N ASN A 71 11.12 -26.20 -20.71
CA ASN A 71 10.96 -24.93 -21.44
C ASN A 71 11.78 -23.77 -20.82
N GLY A 72 12.42 -24.01 -19.68
CA GLY A 72 13.26 -23.06 -18.97
C GLY A 72 12.52 -21.85 -18.39
N VAL A 73 11.20 -21.73 -18.53
CA VAL A 73 10.43 -20.55 -18.09
C VAL A 73 10.54 -20.36 -16.59
N TYR A 74 10.30 -21.43 -15.80
CA TYR A 74 10.44 -21.38 -14.34
C TYR A 74 11.90 -21.11 -13.91
N LEU A 75 12.88 -21.65 -14.63
CA LEU A 75 14.31 -21.36 -14.38
C LEU A 75 14.63 -19.89 -14.67
N GLY A 76 14.06 -19.31 -15.73
CA GLY A 76 14.19 -17.90 -16.07
C GLY A 76 13.52 -16.97 -15.04
N LYS A 77 12.34 -17.36 -14.52
CA LYS A 77 11.66 -16.65 -13.42
C LYS A 77 12.49 -16.72 -12.13
N LEU A 78 13.03 -17.88 -11.80
CA LEU A 78 13.95 -18.05 -10.67
C LEU A 78 15.21 -17.19 -10.85
N ALA A 79 15.78 -17.13 -12.05
CA ALA A 79 16.91 -16.26 -12.37
C ALA A 79 16.59 -14.76 -12.18
N LYS A 80 15.36 -14.35 -12.50
CA LYS A 80 14.87 -13.00 -12.24
C LYS A 80 14.79 -12.68 -10.75
N PHE A 81 14.36 -13.65 -9.93
CA PHE A 81 14.26 -13.51 -8.48
C PHE A 81 15.63 -13.19 -7.85
N PHE A 82 16.66 -14.00 -8.11
CA PHE A 82 17.96 -13.82 -7.44
C PHE A 82 18.94 -12.89 -8.19
N ALA A 83 18.73 -12.60 -9.48
CA ALA A 83 19.57 -11.70 -10.27
C ALA A 83 18.76 -10.67 -11.10
N PRO A 84 17.94 -9.81 -10.46
CA PRO A 84 16.96 -8.96 -11.15
C PRO A 84 17.58 -7.87 -12.04
N LYS A 85 18.86 -7.54 -11.84
CA LYS A 85 19.62 -6.59 -12.67
C LYS A 85 20.13 -7.21 -13.98
N MET A 86 20.31 -8.53 -14.02
CA MET A 86 20.79 -9.27 -15.19
C MET A 86 19.64 -9.78 -16.05
N VAL A 87 18.61 -10.33 -15.42
CA VAL A 87 17.47 -10.94 -16.11
C VAL A 87 16.29 -9.97 -16.10
N SER A 88 15.74 -9.71 -17.28
CA SER A 88 14.53 -8.90 -17.44
C SER A 88 13.37 -9.83 -17.77
N GLU A 89 12.23 -9.65 -17.09
CA GLU A 89 11.02 -10.45 -17.35
C GLU A 89 10.57 -10.38 -18.80
N LYS A 90 10.77 -9.23 -19.47
CA LYS A 90 10.40 -9.04 -20.88
C LYS A 90 11.25 -9.89 -21.83
N LYS A 91 12.39 -10.41 -21.37
CA LYS A 91 13.30 -11.25 -22.15
C LYS A 91 13.08 -12.74 -21.92
N ILE A 92 12.21 -13.15 -21.00
CA ILE A 92 11.83 -14.55 -20.84
C ILE A 92 10.89 -14.93 -21.98
N TYR A 93 11.32 -15.86 -22.82
CA TYR A 93 10.52 -16.35 -23.93
C TYR A 93 9.39 -17.25 -23.43
N ASP A 94 8.19 -17.05 -23.98
CA ASP A 94 6.98 -17.82 -23.63
C ASP A 94 6.64 -17.79 -22.13
N ARG A 95 6.68 -16.59 -21.53
CA ARG A 95 6.50 -16.38 -20.08
C ARG A 95 5.22 -16.99 -19.50
N ASP A 96 4.13 -16.96 -20.25
CA ASP A 96 2.82 -17.52 -19.90
C ASP A 96 2.67 -19.00 -20.28
N GLN A 97 3.70 -19.59 -20.88
CA GLN A 97 3.76 -20.97 -21.37
C GLN A 97 2.65 -21.27 -22.40
N ALA A 98 2.09 -20.26 -23.07
CA ALA A 98 0.97 -20.45 -24.00
C ALA A 98 1.39 -21.25 -25.24
N ARG A 99 2.58 -20.99 -25.80
CA ARG A 99 3.08 -21.81 -26.92
C ARG A 99 3.54 -23.18 -26.45
N TYR A 100 4.12 -23.29 -25.26
CA TYR A 100 4.49 -24.59 -24.72
C TYR A 100 3.26 -25.50 -24.58
N LYS A 101 2.15 -24.99 -24.04
CA LYS A 101 0.89 -25.73 -23.91
C LYS A 101 0.24 -26.08 -25.26
N HIS A 102 0.39 -25.23 -26.29
CA HIS A 102 -0.25 -25.46 -27.60
C HIS A 102 0.60 -26.27 -28.58
N THR A 103 1.91 -26.04 -28.62
CA THR A 103 2.83 -26.55 -29.65
C THR A 103 4.01 -27.34 -29.10
N GLY A 104 4.17 -27.41 -27.77
CA GLY A 104 5.29 -28.07 -27.12
C GLY A 104 6.60 -27.24 -27.14
N LEU A 105 7.73 -27.93 -27.04
CA LEU A 105 9.05 -27.31 -26.97
C LEU A 105 9.46 -26.66 -28.30
N HIS A 106 9.66 -25.34 -28.25
CA HIS A 106 10.33 -24.57 -29.28
C HIS A 106 11.81 -24.31 -28.92
N PHE A 107 12.74 -24.37 -29.89
CA PHE A 107 14.17 -24.18 -29.65
C PHE A 107 14.49 -22.90 -28.87
N ARG A 108 13.75 -21.82 -29.13
CA ARG A 108 13.92 -20.54 -28.43
C ARG A 108 13.74 -20.61 -26.90
N HIS A 109 13.10 -21.65 -26.37
CA HIS A 109 13.04 -21.91 -24.92
C HIS A 109 14.43 -22.13 -24.29
N THR A 110 15.43 -22.59 -25.06
CA THR A 110 16.80 -22.75 -24.56
C THR A 110 17.39 -21.43 -24.06
N ASP A 111 16.94 -20.30 -24.59
CA ASP A 111 17.39 -18.98 -24.14
C ASP A 111 17.03 -18.72 -22.67
N ASN A 112 15.88 -19.22 -22.21
CA ASN A 112 15.48 -19.11 -20.80
C ASN A 112 16.46 -19.86 -19.89
N THR A 113 16.86 -21.07 -20.26
CA THR A 113 17.87 -21.87 -19.55
C THR A 113 19.24 -21.19 -19.56
N VAL A 114 19.65 -20.62 -20.69
CA VAL A 114 20.92 -19.87 -20.80
C VAL A 114 20.92 -18.63 -19.91
N GLN A 115 19.80 -17.91 -19.83
CA GLN A 115 19.65 -16.77 -18.92
C GLN A 115 19.79 -17.20 -17.45
N TRP A 116 19.22 -18.34 -17.06
CA TRP A 116 19.40 -18.91 -15.73
C TRP A 116 20.85 -19.29 -15.42
N LEU A 117 21.55 -19.97 -16.34
CA LEU A 117 22.96 -20.31 -16.18
C LEU A 117 23.86 -19.07 -16.00
N ARG A 118 23.62 -18.01 -16.79
CA ARG A 118 24.33 -16.73 -16.66
C ARG A 118 24.03 -16.02 -15.34
N ALA A 119 22.78 -16.09 -14.88
CA ALA A 119 22.41 -15.55 -13.59
C ALA A 119 23.15 -16.26 -12.46
N MET A 120 23.23 -17.60 -12.49
CA MET A 120 24.01 -18.38 -11.51
C MET A 120 25.50 -18.00 -11.51
N GLU A 121 26.08 -17.75 -12.69
CA GLU A 121 27.46 -17.28 -12.82
C GLU A 121 27.64 -15.90 -12.19
N SER A 122 26.65 -15.01 -12.35
CA SER A 122 26.69 -13.65 -11.79
C SER A 122 26.61 -13.59 -10.27
N VAL A 123 25.94 -14.55 -9.64
CA VAL A 123 25.88 -14.65 -8.18
C VAL A 123 27.06 -15.44 -7.60
N GLY A 124 27.87 -16.09 -8.44
CA GLY A 124 29.10 -16.76 -8.00
C GLY A 124 28.95 -18.24 -7.65
N LEU A 125 27.88 -18.91 -8.08
CA LEU A 125 27.74 -20.36 -7.85
C LEU A 125 28.88 -21.12 -8.59
N PRO A 126 29.59 -22.08 -7.97
CA PRO A 126 30.66 -22.83 -8.64
C PRO A 126 30.18 -23.64 -9.85
N LYS A 127 30.94 -23.60 -10.95
CA LYS A 127 30.59 -24.25 -12.24
C LYS A 127 30.43 -25.78 -12.16
N ILE A 128 30.97 -26.42 -11.12
CA ILE A 128 30.84 -27.87 -10.87
C ILE A 128 29.37 -28.30 -10.72
N PHE A 129 28.48 -27.40 -10.28
CA PHE A 129 27.06 -27.69 -10.09
C PHE A 129 26.24 -27.53 -11.38
N TYR A 130 26.81 -26.93 -12.44
CA TYR A 130 26.00 -26.42 -13.55
C TYR A 130 25.56 -27.56 -14.48
N PRO A 131 24.27 -27.64 -14.82
CA PRO A 131 23.80 -28.50 -15.90
C PRO A 131 24.13 -27.86 -17.25
N GLU A 132 24.10 -28.68 -18.30
CA GLU A 132 24.14 -28.20 -19.68
C GLU A 132 22.73 -27.83 -20.16
N THR A 133 22.63 -26.97 -21.17
CA THR A 133 21.31 -26.60 -21.74
C THR A 133 20.56 -27.83 -22.28
N THR A 134 21.27 -28.84 -22.78
CA THR A 134 20.67 -30.10 -23.23
C THR A 134 20.20 -30.99 -22.08
N ASP A 135 20.75 -30.85 -20.88
CA ASP A 135 20.29 -31.59 -19.69
C ASP A 135 18.84 -31.20 -19.35
N VAL A 136 18.50 -29.92 -19.54
CA VAL A 136 17.16 -29.36 -19.35
C VAL A 136 16.27 -29.57 -20.59
N TYR A 137 16.67 -29.06 -21.76
CA TYR A 137 15.79 -29.00 -22.94
C TYR A 137 15.47 -30.38 -23.53
N ASP A 138 16.49 -31.23 -23.68
CA ASP A 138 16.35 -32.59 -24.21
C ASP A 138 16.01 -33.62 -23.12
N ARG A 139 15.86 -33.18 -21.86
CA ARG A 139 15.67 -34.04 -20.69
C ARG A 139 16.76 -35.12 -20.59
N LYS A 140 18.02 -34.79 -20.94
CA LYS A 140 19.13 -35.75 -20.90
C LYS A 140 19.58 -36.12 -19.48
N ASN A 141 19.55 -35.15 -18.55
CA ASN A 141 20.03 -35.35 -17.19
C ASN A 141 19.31 -34.41 -16.21
N MET A 142 18.00 -34.60 -16.05
CA MET A 142 17.21 -33.82 -15.11
C MET A 142 17.67 -33.97 -13.64
N PRO A 143 18.16 -35.15 -13.17
CA PRO A 143 18.72 -35.25 -11.82
C PRO A 143 19.85 -34.25 -11.54
N LYS A 144 20.69 -33.94 -12.54
CA LYS A 144 21.73 -32.91 -12.42
C LYS A 144 21.15 -31.50 -12.32
N VAL A 145 20.02 -31.23 -12.99
CA VAL A 145 19.29 -29.95 -12.89
C VAL A 145 18.73 -29.78 -11.48
N VAL A 146 18.08 -30.81 -10.95
CA VAL A 146 17.55 -30.82 -9.57
C VAL A 146 18.69 -30.66 -8.56
N TYR A 147 19.81 -31.36 -8.75
CA TYR A 147 21.01 -31.21 -7.92
C TYR A 147 21.56 -29.76 -7.94
N CYS A 148 21.57 -29.12 -9.11
CA CYS A 148 21.96 -27.72 -9.24
C CYS A 148 21.00 -26.78 -8.50
N ILE A 149 19.68 -27.04 -8.53
CA ILE A 149 18.68 -26.26 -7.81
C ILE A 149 18.90 -26.36 -6.29
N HIS A 150 19.19 -27.55 -5.78
CA HIS A 150 19.53 -27.78 -4.37
C HIS A 150 20.81 -27.02 -3.95
N ALA A 151 21.86 -27.09 -4.76
CA ALA A 151 23.10 -26.34 -4.53
C ALA A 151 22.88 -24.82 -4.57
N LEU A 152 22.11 -24.34 -5.55
CA LEU A 152 21.74 -22.93 -5.67
C LEU A 152 20.93 -22.47 -4.47
N SER A 153 19.96 -23.26 -4.02
CA SER A 153 19.14 -22.95 -2.84
C SER A 153 20.00 -22.76 -1.58
N LEU A 154 20.88 -23.71 -1.29
CA LEU A 154 21.78 -23.61 -0.14
C LEU A 154 22.69 -22.38 -0.23
N TYR A 155 23.18 -22.08 -1.43
CA TYR A 155 24.03 -20.92 -1.68
C TYR A 155 23.28 -19.60 -1.48
N LEU A 156 22.09 -19.45 -2.08
CA LEU A 156 21.27 -18.24 -1.95
C LEU A 156 20.75 -18.03 -0.52
N PHE A 157 20.49 -19.12 0.22
CA PHE A 157 20.16 -19.04 1.64
C PHE A 157 21.33 -18.48 2.46
N LYS A 158 22.57 -18.97 2.22
CA LYS A 158 23.77 -18.42 2.87
C LYS A 158 23.98 -16.93 2.56
N LEU A 159 23.61 -16.49 1.36
CA LEU A 159 23.68 -15.07 0.97
C LEU A 159 22.51 -14.22 1.50
N GLY A 160 21.52 -14.83 2.18
CA GLY A 160 20.32 -14.14 2.67
C GLY A 160 19.37 -13.68 1.56
N ILE A 161 19.45 -14.28 0.36
CA ILE A 161 18.64 -13.91 -0.81
C ILE A 161 17.36 -14.76 -0.90
N ALA A 162 17.43 -16.04 -0.52
CA ALA A 162 16.34 -17.00 -0.66
C ALA A 162 16.05 -17.73 0.68
N PRO A 163 14.83 -18.26 0.88
CA PRO A 163 14.52 -19.12 2.03
C PRO A 163 15.27 -20.44 1.96
N GLN A 164 15.39 -21.13 3.11
CA GLN A 164 16.00 -22.46 3.19
C GLN A 164 15.09 -23.52 2.55
N ILE A 165 15.65 -24.37 1.69
CA ILE A 165 14.96 -25.58 1.19
C ILE A 165 14.68 -26.55 2.33
N GLN A 166 13.48 -27.12 2.34
CA GLN A 166 13.06 -28.08 3.37
C GLN A 166 13.68 -29.44 3.10
N ASP A 167 13.93 -30.21 4.16
CA ASP A 167 14.21 -31.65 4.08
C ASP A 167 12.90 -32.41 4.30
N LEU A 168 12.41 -33.07 3.26
CA LEU A 168 11.15 -33.79 3.19
C LEU A 168 11.33 -35.31 3.10
N LEU A 169 12.57 -35.79 3.19
CA LEU A 169 12.86 -37.22 3.18
C LEU A 169 12.15 -37.91 4.36
N GLY A 170 11.32 -38.90 4.07
CA GLY A 170 10.52 -39.63 5.08
C GLY A 170 9.32 -38.85 5.65
N LYS A 171 9.07 -37.62 5.20
CA LYS A 171 7.93 -36.78 5.64
C LYS A 171 6.79 -36.73 4.62
N VAL A 172 7.09 -37.02 3.35
CA VAL A 172 6.13 -37.04 2.25
C VAL A 172 5.93 -38.48 1.78
N ALA A 173 4.68 -38.83 1.47
CA ALA A 173 4.31 -40.14 0.96
C ALA A 173 3.94 -40.04 -0.52
N PHE A 174 4.49 -40.94 -1.32
CA PHE A 174 4.14 -41.13 -2.73
C PHE A 174 3.46 -42.48 -2.90
N THR A 175 2.62 -42.61 -3.92
CA THR A 175 1.97 -43.88 -4.26
C THR A 175 2.99 -44.87 -4.83
N GLU A 176 2.70 -46.17 -4.73
CA GLU A 176 3.56 -47.21 -5.32
C GLU A 176 3.70 -47.05 -6.84
N GLU A 177 2.67 -46.55 -7.51
CA GLU A 177 2.68 -46.26 -8.95
C GLU A 177 3.67 -45.14 -9.29
N GLU A 178 3.68 -44.04 -8.51
CA GLU A 178 4.62 -42.92 -8.70
C GLU A 178 6.07 -43.35 -8.49
N ILE A 179 6.34 -44.13 -7.43
CA ILE A 179 7.67 -44.66 -7.14
C ILE A 179 8.12 -45.63 -8.24
N SER A 180 7.23 -46.51 -8.71
CA SER A 180 7.52 -47.46 -9.80
C SER A 180 7.79 -46.75 -11.13
N ASN A 181 7.01 -45.72 -11.46
CA ASN A 181 7.20 -44.91 -12.66
C ASN A 181 8.53 -44.16 -12.60
N MET A 182 8.84 -43.50 -11.48
CA MET A 182 10.11 -42.81 -11.30
C MET A 182 11.30 -43.77 -11.36
N ARG A 183 11.20 -44.97 -10.76
CA ARG A 183 12.22 -46.01 -10.88
C ARG A 183 12.47 -46.38 -12.34
N SER A 184 11.41 -46.62 -13.12
CA SER A 184 11.55 -46.95 -14.55
C SER A 184 12.16 -45.81 -15.36
N GLU A 185 11.85 -44.55 -15.03
CA GLU A 185 12.47 -43.40 -15.67
C GLU A 185 13.95 -43.28 -15.33
N LEU A 186 14.34 -43.40 -14.06
CA LEU A 186 15.74 -43.40 -13.61
C LEU A 186 16.57 -44.51 -14.28
N GLU A 187 16.00 -45.71 -14.49
CA GLU A 187 16.65 -46.81 -15.20
C GLU A 187 16.90 -46.50 -16.68
N LYS A 188 16.00 -45.77 -17.36
CA LYS A 188 16.17 -45.39 -18.78
C LYS A 188 17.33 -44.42 -18.97
N TYR A 189 17.62 -43.58 -17.98
CA TYR A 189 18.72 -42.62 -18.04
C TYR A 189 20.09 -43.30 -17.87
N GLY A 190 20.18 -44.40 -17.10
CA GLY A 190 21.46 -45.06 -16.82
C GLY A 190 22.46 -44.17 -16.08
N ILE A 191 21.98 -43.10 -15.43
CA ILE A 191 22.80 -42.07 -14.78
C ILE A 191 23.00 -42.44 -13.31
N GLN A 192 24.23 -42.29 -12.81
CA GLN A 192 24.49 -42.37 -11.37
C GLN A 192 23.90 -41.14 -10.67
N MET A 193 23.04 -41.38 -9.69
CA MET A 193 22.41 -40.32 -8.91
C MET A 193 23.46 -39.45 -8.19
N PRO A 194 23.38 -38.11 -8.31
CA PRO A 194 24.22 -37.20 -7.54
C PRO A 194 24.04 -37.39 -6.03
N THR A 195 25.09 -37.18 -5.24
CA THR A 195 25.00 -37.30 -3.77
C THR A 195 24.51 -35.99 -3.15
N PHE A 196 23.19 -35.87 -2.97
CA PHE A 196 22.54 -34.67 -2.40
C PHE A 196 23.03 -34.33 -0.98
N SER A 197 23.34 -35.35 -0.17
CA SER A 197 23.86 -35.18 1.20
C SER A 197 25.25 -34.52 1.28
N LYS A 198 26.03 -34.51 0.18
CA LYS A 198 27.37 -33.92 0.13
C LYS A 198 27.42 -32.51 -0.43
N ILE A 199 26.29 -31.96 -0.88
CA ILE A 199 26.21 -30.63 -1.50
C ILE A 199 26.82 -29.57 -0.57
N GLY A 200 26.40 -29.55 0.69
CA GLY A 200 26.89 -28.57 1.68
C GLY A 200 28.40 -28.64 1.91
N GLY A 201 28.99 -29.83 1.95
CA GLY A 201 30.43 -30.03 2.14
C GLY A 201 31.27 -29.63 0.91
N ILE A 202 30.75 -29.87 -0.30
CA ILE A 202 31.40 -29.46 -1.56
C ILE A 202 31.33 -27.94 -1.73
N LEU A 203 30.17 -27.34 -1.43
CA LEU A 203 30.02 -25.87 -1.40
C LEU A 203 30.97 -25.25 -0.38
N ALA A 204 31.05 -25.78 0.84
CA ALA A 204 31.96 -25.27 1.87
C ALA A 204 33.44 -25.39 1.45
N ASN A 205 33.85 -26.47 0.78
CA ASN A 205 35.23 -26.63 0.32
C ASN A 205 35.61 -25.67 -0.82
N GLU A 206 34.72 -25.43 -1.78
CA GLU A 206 34.94 -24.47 -2.89
C GLU A 206 34.78 -23.01 -2.44
N LEU A 207 33.93 -22.74 -1.44
CA LEU A 207 33.76 -21.42 -0.81
C LEU A 207 34.79 -21.13 0.30
N SER A 208 35.55 -22.13 0.75
CA SER A 208 36.45 -22.04 1.93
C SER A 208 37.48 -20.92 1.84
N VAL A 209 37.89 -20.52 0.63
CA VAL A 209 38.84 -19.43 0.41
C VAL A 209 38.21 -18.07 0.75
N ASP A 210 36.93 -17.86 0.42
CA ASP A 210 36.18 -16.64 0.72
C ASP A 210 35.56 -16.66 2.13
N GLU A 211 35.15 -17.82 2.62
CA GLU A 211 34.61 -18.00 3.98
C GLU A 211 35.71 -17.78 5.04
N ALA A 212 36.93 -18.26 4.81
CA ALA A 212 38.06 -17.98 5.69
C ALA A 212 38.46 -16.49 5.69
N ALA A 213 38.38 -15.82 4.54
CA ALA A 213 38.64 -14.39 4.42
C ALA A 213 37.58 -13.55 5.14
N LEU A 214 36.31 -13.95 5.06
CA LEU A 214 35.20 -13.37 5.80
C LEU A 214 35.38 -13.56 7.31
N HIS A 215 35.67 -14.78 7.76
CA HIS A 215 35.92 -15.07 9.18
C HIS A 215 37.13 -14.28 9.72
N ALA A 216 38.21 -14.17 8.96
CA ALA A 216 39.37 -13.36 9.33
C ALA A 216 39.02 -11.86 9.43
N ALA A 217 38.19 -11.35 8.52
CA ALA A 217 37.74 -9.96 8.54
C ALA A 217 36.84 -9.68 9.76
N VAL A 218 35.89 -10.56 10.06
CA VAL A 218 35.01 -10.46 11.24
C VAL A 218 35.80 -10.56 12.54
N PHE A 219 36.79 -11.46 12.60
CA PHE A 219 37.70 -11.57 13.74
C PHE A 219 38.50 -10.27 13.95
N ALA A 220 39.07 -9.72 12.87
CA ALA A 220 39.81 -8.46 12.94
C ALA A 220 38.94 -7.28 13.40
N ILE A 221 37.65 -7.24 13.04
CA ILE A 221 36.71 -6.22 13.53
C ILE A 221 36.50 -6.38 15.03
N ASN A 222 36.24 -7.60 15.51
CA ASN A 222 36.07 -7.83 16.95
C ASN A 222 37.32 -7.49 17.76
N GLU A 223 38.51 -7.82 17.25
CA GLU A 223 39.79 -7.45 17.89
C GLU A 223 40.00 -5.93 17.90
N ALA A 224 39.60 -5.24 16.83
CA ALA A 224 39.66 -3.78 16.77
C ALA A 224 38.69 -3.13 17.77
N VAL A 225 37.49 -3.69 17.93
CA VAL A 225 36.51 -3.25 18.93
C VAL A 225 37.08 -3.38 20.35
N ASP A 226 37.79 -4.47 20.66
CA ASP A 226 38.43 -4.68 21.97
C ASP A 226 39.54 -3.68 22.28
N LYS A 227 40.26 -3.22 21.25
CA LYS A 227 41.29 -2.18 21.41
C LYS A 227 40.70 -0.83 21.81
N GLY A 228 39.40 -0.61 21.59
CA GLY A 228 38.70 0.60 22.03
C GLY A 228 38.96 1.84 21.16
N GLU A 229 39.76 1.72 20.09
CA GLU A 229 40.15 2.83 19.22
C GLU A 229 39.25 2.92 17.98
N ALA A 230 38.43 3.97 17.89
CA ALA A 230 37.46 4.15 16.81
C ALA A 230 38.09 4.16 15.40
N THR A 231 39.29 4.72 15.25
CA THR A 231 40.03 4.74 13.98
C THR A 231 40.44 3.34 13.52
N VAL A 232 40.86 2.48 14.46
CA VAL A 232 41.27 1.10 14.19
C VAL A 232 40.06 0.25 13.84
N THR A 233 38.96 0.40 14.59
CA THR A 233 37.69 -0.27 14.29
C THR A 233 37.15 0.11 12.93
N MET A 234 37.17 1.41 12.59
CA MET A 234 36.75 1.85 11.27
C MET A 234 37.65 1.28 10.15
N GLY A 235 38.96 1.18 10.39
CA GLY A 235 39.89 0.52 9.47
C GLY A 235 39.52 -0.94 9.21
N ALA A 236 39.11 -1.68 10.24
CA ALA A 236 38.64 -3.05 10.13
C ALA A 236 37.26 -3.16 9.44
N LEU A 237 36.33 -2.24 9.74
CA LEU A 237 35.00 -2.18 9.12
C LEU A 237 35.04 -1.90 7.61
N LYS A 238 36.07 -1.21 7.12
CA LYS A 238 36.29 -0.98 5.68
C LYS A 238 36.85 -2.20 4.93
N ASN A 239 37.18 -3.29 5.62
CA ASN A 239 37.71 -4.48 4.97
C ASN A 239 36.67 -5.03 3.98
N PRO A 240 36.97 -5.10 2.66
CA PRO A 240 36.02 -5.57 1.65
C PRO A 240 35.59 -7.02 1.89
N ASN A 241 36.44 -7.83 2.53
CA ASN A 241 36.14 -9.22 2.85
C ASN A 241 35.12 -9.34 4.00
N ALA A 242 34.85 -8.27 4.77
CA ALA A 242 33.79 -8.26 5.78
C ALA A 242 32.37 -8.16 5.17
N MET A 243 32.28 -7.80 3.88
CA MET A 243 31.02 -7.67 3.13
C MET A 243 29.98 -6.76 3.79
N LEU A 244 30.44 -5.76 4.55
CA LEU A 244 29.59 -4.79 5.23
C LEU A 244 29.13 -3.69 4.27
N ARG A 245 27.94 -3.14 4.53
CA ARG A 245 27.30 -2.11 3.72
C ARG A 245 27.10 -0.83 4.53
N ASN A 246 27.06 0.31 3.84
CA ASN A 246 26.72 1.62 4.42
C ASN A 246 27.64 2.05 5.58
N THR A 247 28.94 1.75 5.51
CA THR A 247 29.91 2.20 6.52
C THR A 247 30.31 3.67 6.25
N GLY A 248 30.06 4.56 7.23
CA GLY A 248 30.44 5.98 7.18
C GLY A 248 31.64 6.29 8.08
N GLU A 249 32.64 7.02 7.58
CA GLU A 249 33.86 7.33 8.35
C GLU A 249 33.58 8.30 9.50
N GLU A 250 32.66 9.22 9.26
CA GLU A 250 32.17 10.22 10.20
C GLU A 250 31.48 9.61 11.42
N LEU A 251 31.03 8.35 11.34
CA LEU A 251 30.34 7.62 12.41
C LEU A 251 31.24 6.62 13.15
N ALA A 252 32.55 6.64 12.92
CA ALA A 252 33.51 5.69 13.48
C ALA A 252 33.39 5.56 15.02
N GLN A 253 33.21 6.69 15.72
CA GLN A 253 33.08 6.69 17.19
C GLN A 253 31.77 6.03 17.64
N ASP A 254 30.66 6.31 16.97
CA ASP A 254 29.35 5.77 17.32
C ASP A 254 29.25 4.27 17.02
N TYR A 255 29.87 3.82 15.92
CA TYR A 255 30.04 2.40 15.64
C TYR A 255 30.86 1.70 16.73
N GLN A 256 31.99 2.28 17.13
CA GLN A 256 32.83 1.69 18.19
C GLN A 256 32.07 1.53 19.51
N VAL A 257 31.30 2.55 19.91
CA VAL A 257 30.51 2.51 21.15
C VAL A 257 29.39 1.47 21.03
N THR A 258 28.71 1.40 19.89
CA THR A 258 27.58 0.47 19.71
C THR A 258 28.04 -0.98 19.62
N LEU A 259 29.11 -1.24 18.86
CA LEU A 259 29.72 -2.57 18.71
C LEU A 259 30.31 -3.06 20.05
N SER A 260 30.99 -2.20 20.81
CA SER A 260 31.53 -2.60 22.12
C SER A 260 30.42 -2.97 23.11
N ARG A 261 29.31 -2.22 23.12
CA ARG A 261 28.12 -2.56 23.93
C ARG A 261 27.47 -3.86 23.48
N ALA A 262 27.31 -4.07 22.16
CA ALA A 262 26.73 -5.29 21.63
C ALA A 262 27.58 -6.52 21.99
N LYS A 263 28.90 -6.39 21.90
CA LYS A 263 29.85 -7.43 22.28
C LYS A 263 29.78 -7.75 23.78
N ALA A 264 29.83 -6.72 24.64
CA ALA A 264 29.70 -6.90 26.09
C ALA A 264 28.38 -7.61 26.47
N SER A 265 27.25 -7.23 25.84
CA SER A 265 25.97 -7.90 26.09
C SER A 265 25.98 -9.38 25.67
N LYS A 266 26.69 -9.71 24.58
CA LYS A 266 26.84 -11.09 24.11
C LYS A 266 27.69 -11.92 25.07
N GLU A 267 28.79 -11.37 25.56
CA GLU A 267 29.64 -11.99 26.58
C GLU A 267 28.88 -12.25 27.89
N ASP A 268 28.06 -11.28 28.33
CA ASP A 268 27.21 -11.43 29.51
C ASP A 268 26.19 -12.56 29.34
N GLN A 269 25.54 -12.65 28.18
CA GLN A 269 24.58 -13.71 27.86
C GLN A 269 25.23 -15.11 27.79
N ALA A 270 26.45 -15.18 27.24
CA ALA A 270 27.24 -16.42 27.23
C ALA A 270 27.66 -16.83 28.64
N SER A 271 27.99 -15.87 29.51
CA SER A 271 28.39 -16.13 30.90
C SER A 271 27.24 -16.62 31.79
N GLY A 272 26.02 -16.14 31.59
CA GLY A 272 24.82 -16.54 32.36
C GLY A 272 24.37 -17.98 32.14
N ARG A 273 24.76 -18.61 31.03
CA ARG A 273 24.48 -20.03 30.73
C ARG A 273 25.50 -21.01 31.35
N ARG A 274 26.57 -20.52 31.99
CA ARG A 274 27.74 -21.30 32.48
C ARG A 274 27.55 -22.10 33.79
N SER A 275 26.32 -22.38 34.24
CA SER A 275 26.11 -23.12 35.51
C SER A 275 26.13 -24.65 35.38
N SER A 276 26.11 -25.21 34.18
CA SER A 276 26.11 -26.68 34.01
C SER A 276 26.97 -27.14 32.85
N VAL A 277 27.91 -28.02 33.18
CA VAL A 277 28.79 -28.83 32.31
C VAL A 277 30.16 -28.21 32.06
N ALA A 278 31.15 -28.84 32.67
CA ALA A 278 32.55 -28.73 32.32
C ALA A 278 32.80 -29.55 31.04
N THR A 279 33.19 -28.89 29.94
CA THR A 279 33.86 -29.56 28.83
C THR A 279 34.72 -28.57 28.05
N GLU A 280 35.93 -29.03 27.77
CA GLU A 280 36.95 -28.41 26.94
C GLU A 280 36.47 -28.35 25.49
N GLU A 281 36.20 -27.13 25.01
CA GLU A 281 36.32 -26.60 23.64
C GLU A 281 35.49 -25.30 23.63
N ARG A 282 36.16 -24.19 23.93
CA ARG A 282 35.55 -22.86 23.92
C ARG A 282 35.13 -22.53 22.49
N ASP A 283 33.84 -22.41 22.24
CA ASP A 283 33.37 -22.00 20.93
C ASP A 283 33.60 -20.49 20.78
N VAL A 284 34.69 -20.12 20.10
CA VAL A 284 35.14 -18.72 19.89
C VAL A 284 34.03 -17.84 19.28
N TYR A 285 33.02 -18.46 18.65
CA TYR A 285 31.86 -17.77 18.08
C TYR A 285 30.78 -17.35 19.08
N GLU A 286 30.82 -17.84 20.34
CA GLU A 286 29.89 -17.39 21.39
C GLU A 286 30.27 -16.03 21.98
N GLU A 287 31.55 -15.66 21.96
CA GLU A 287 32.07 -14.41 22.54
C GLU A 287 32.29 -13.30 21.48
N LEU A 288 32.42 -13.66 20.20
CA LEU A 288 32.62 -12.70 19.11
C LEU A 288 31.31 -12.32 18.42
N LEU A 289 31.19 -11.07 17.99
CA LEU A 289 30.13 -10.64 17.10
C LEU A 289 30.28 -11.29 15.72
N THR A 290 29.16 -11.80 15.20
CA THR A 290 29.03 -12.30 13.83
C THR A 290 28.94 -11.15 12.83
N GLN A 291 29.15 -11.44 11.54
CA GLN A 291 29.00 -10.43 10.49
C GLN A 291 27.61 -9.79 10.48
N GLN A 292 26.55 -10.57 10.72
CA GLN A 292 25.18 -10.08 10.76
C GLN A 292 24.92 -9.15 11.96
N GLU A 293 25.46 -9.49 13.14
CA GLU A 293 25.35 -8.63 14.33
C GLU A 293 26.13 -7.32 14.13
N ILE A 294 27.31 -7.37 13.50
CA ILE A 294 28.09 -6.18 13.16
C ILE A 294 27.33 -5.30 12.18
N GLN A 295 26.77 -5.86 11.10
CA GLN A 295 25.95 -5.11 10.14
C GLN A 295 24.72 -4.49 10.81
N SER A 296 24.04 -5.23 11.69
CA SER A 296 22.87 -4.73 12.43
C SER A 296 23.24 -3.54 13.33
N CYS A 297 24.43 -3.55 13.95
CA CYS A 297 24.91 -2.42 14.74
C CYS A 297 25.19 -1.19 13.88
N ILE A 298 25.79 -1.38 12.70
CA ILE A 298 26.06 -0.30 11.73
C ILE A 298 24.73 0.31 11.27
N ASP A 299 23.78 -0.53 10.85
CA ASP A 299 22.47 -0.08 10.38
C ASP A 299 21.69 0.66 11.48
N LEU A 300 21.80 0.20 12.73
CA LEU A 300 21.21 0.87 13.90
C LEU A 300 21.78 2.28 14.08
N VAL A 301 23.11 2.43 14.11
CA VAL A 301 23.77 3.74 14.29
C VAL A 301 23.40 4.68 13.14
N ASN A 302 23.48 4.18 11.90
CA ASN A 302 23.14 4.95 10.71
C ASN A 302 21.69 5.46 10.75
N THR A 303 20.76 4.59 11.16
CA THR A 303 19.35 4.95 11.29
C THR A 303 19.16 6.00 12.39
N GLN A 304 19.82 5.85 13.55
CA GLN A 304 19.73 6.81 14.66
C GLN A 304 20.23 8.20 14.27
N VAL A 305 21.38 8.28 13.61
CA VAL A 305 21.95 9.56 13.16
C VAL A 305 21.05 10.20 12.09
N ALA A 306 20.56 9.42 11.13
CA ALA A 306 19.67 9.92 10.09
C ALA A 306 18.34 10.45 10.68
N VAL A 307 17.77 9.76 11.68
CA VAL A 307 16.60 10.25 12.43
C VAL A 307 16.92 11.55 13.19
N GLN A 308 18.09 11.66 13.81
CA GLN A 308 18.51 12.90 14.47
C GLN A 308 18.65 14.07 13.49
N GLN A 309 19.20 13.83 12.30
CA GLN A 309 19.30 14.85 11.24
C GLN A 309 17.92 15.37 10.83
N VAL A 310 16.94 14.48 10.64
CA VAL A 310 15.55 14.87 10.34
C VAL A 310 14.96 15.72 11.47
N ASN A 311 15.10 15.29 12.72
CA ASN A 311 14.60 16.05 13.87
C ASN A 311 15.27 17.43 14.03
N GLN A 312 16.57 17.52 13.74
CA GLN A 312 17.29 18.79 13.73
C GLN A 312 16.80 19.71 12.62
N ALA A 313 16.56 19.18 11.42
CA ALA A 313 16.02 19.95 10.31
C ALA A 313 14.61 20.49 10.59
N ILE A 314 13.73 19.68 11.21
CA ILE A 314 12.41 20.11 11.67
C ILE A 314 12.56 21.25 12.70
N SER A 315 13.43 21.08 13.69
CA SER A 315 13.65 22.08 14.74
C SER A 315 14.23 23.39 14.19
N ALA A 316 15.08 23.30 13.16
CA ALA A 316 15.70 24.43 12.48
C ALA A 316 14.77 25.08 11.43
N GLN A 317 13.60 24.48 11.16
CA GLN A 317 12.69 24.87 10.08
C GLN A 317 13.40 24.93 8.71
N ASP A 318 14.33 23.99 8.47
CA ASP A 318 15.12 23.90 7.25
C ASP A 318 14.54 22.82 6.33
N GLU A 319 13.77 23.26 5.33
CA GLU A 319 13.12 22.41 4.34
C GLU A 319 14.13 21.61 3.49
N ALA A 320 15.25 22.23 3.10
CA ALA A 320 16.24 21.61 2.25
C ALA A 320 17.02 20.51 3.02
N ALA A 321 17.40 20.81 4.27
CA ALA A 321 18.03 19.83 5.14
C ALA A 321 17.07 18.69 5.50
N LEU A 322 15.78 18.98 5.70
CA LEU A 322 14.76 17.97 5.97
C LEU A 322 14.63 17.00 4.80
N LEU A 323 14.48 17.52 3.58
CA LEU A 323 14.38 16.69 2.38
C LEU A 323 15.64 15.84 2.17
N ALA A 324 16.83 16.42 2.39
CA ALA A 324 18.08 15.69 2.32
C ALA A 324 18.12 14.54 3.36
N GLY A 325 17.71 14.81 4.60
CA GLY A 325 17.61 13.83 5.68
C GLY A 325 16.65 12.68 5.36
N LEU A 326 15.44 12.99 4.90
CA LEU A 326 14.43 11.99 4.52
C LEU A 326 14.89 11.05 3.40
N ARG A 327 15.80 11.51 2.52
CA ARG A 327 16.35 10.74 1.39
C ARG A 327 17.61 9.94 1.76
N VAL A 328 18.10 10.01 3.00
CA VAL A 328 19.25 9.22 3.45
C VAL A 328 18.92 7.73 3.36
N PRO A 329 19.72 6.89 2.66
CA PRO A 329 19.42 5.46 2.47
C PRO A 329 19.22 4.68 3.78
N ALA A 330 19.94 5.05 4.85
CA ALA A 330 19.80 4.41 6.17
C ALA A 330 18.41 4.56 6.77
N LEU A 331 17.76 5.70 6.55
CA LEU A 331 16.39 5.96 6.97
C LEU A 331 15.39 5.10 6.19
N GLY A 332 15.74 4.64 4.98
CA GLY A 332 14.91 3.73 4.18
C GLY A 332 13.46 4.20 4.02
N MET A 333 13.24 5.51 3.94
CA MET A 333 11.91 6.09 3.78
C MET A 333 11.35 5.75 2.42
N LEU A 334 10.07 5.39 2.39
CA LEU A 334 9.32 5.08 1.18
C LEU A 334 8.46 6.27 0.78
N GLY A 335 8.43 6.56 -0.52
CA GLY A 335 7.51 7.54 -1.09
C GLY A 335 7.88 9.00 -0.88
N VAL A 336 9.12 9.34 -0.50
CA VAL A 336 9.53 10.76 -0.37
C VAL A 336 9.50 11.46 -1.73
N GLN A 337 8.69 12.50 -1.86
CA GLN A 337 8.50 13.30 -3.07
C GLN A 337 9.03 14.72 -2.87
N GLU A 338 9.88 15.20 -3.78
CA GLU A 338 10.50 16.52 -3.68
C GLU A 338 9.49 17.67 -3.78
N ALA A 339 8.40 17.49 -4.55
CA ALA A 339 7.32 18.47 -4.66
C ALA A 339 6.57 18.70 -3.33
N ASN A 340 6.59 17.72 -2.43
CA ASN A 340 5.85 17.76 -1.16
C ASN A 340 6.74 18.21 0.03
N SER A 341 7.95 18.72 -0.24
CA SER A 341 8.94 19.10 0.77
C SER A 341 8.40 20.09 1.79
N HIS A 342 7.79 21.19 1.35
CA HIS A 342 7.14 22.17 2.24
C HIS A 342 6.05 21.54 3.12
N TRP A 343 5.20 20.67 2.57
CA TRP A 343 4.17 19.97 3.33
C TRP A 343 4.74 18.97 4.33
N TYR A 344 5.84 18.29 4.02
CA TYR A 344 6.51 17.44 5.01
C TYR A 344 6.98 18.27 6.20
N LEU A 345 7.59 19.43 5.95
CA LEU A 345 8.05 20.31 7.04
C LEU A 345 6.86 20.77 7.91
N GLU A 346 5.77 21.22 7.29
CA GLU A 346 4.56 21.67 7.98
C GLU A 346 3.93 20.55 8.84
N HIS A 347 3.67 19.39 8.23
CA HIS A 347 3.01 18.28 8.92
C HIS A 347 3.89 17.65 10.00
N LEU A 348 5.21 17.50 9.76
CA LEU A 348 6.14 17.00 10.78
C LEU A 348 6.28 17.99 11.94
N THR A 349 6.29 19.29 11.67
CA THR A 349 6.32 20.33 12.72
C THR A 349 5.05 20.26 13.57
N SER A 350 3.87 20.23 12.94
CA SER A 350 2.59 20.10 13.64
C SER A 350 2.53 18.81 14.48
N TYR A 351 3.00 17.70 13.93
CA TYR A 351 3.06 16.42 14.66
C TYR A 351 3.98 16.49 15.88
N CYS A 352 5.14 17.15 15.78
CA CYS A 352 6.03 17.39 16.91
C CYS A 352 5.38 18.25 18.00
N GLU A 353 4.63 19.29 17.62
CA GLU A 353 3.94 20.18 18.57
C GLU A 353 2.87 19.45 19.38
N VAL A 354 2.02 18.68 18.70
CA VAL A 354 0.99 17.84 19.36
C VAL A 354 1.65 16.84 20.31
N LYS A 355 2.70 16.16 19.85
CA LYS A 355 3.43 15.18 20.67
C LYS A 355 4.09 15.82 21.90
N ALA A 356 4.62 17.04 21.76
CA ALA A 356 5.24 17.76 22.87
C ALA A 356 4.23 18.16 23.95
N GLN A 357 2.99 18.47 23.55
CA GLN A 357 1.90 18.77 24.48
C GLN A 357 1.47 17.54 25.29
N ASP A 358 1.37 16.37 24.64
CA ASP A 358 0.95 15.12 25.29
C ASP A 358 2.02 14.54 26.23
N ALA A 359 3.31 14.71 25.90
CA ALA A 359 4.42 14.10 26.62
C ALA A 359 5.11 15.03 27.63
N GLY A 360 4.72 16.31 27.71
CA GLY A 360 5.29 17.29 28.64
C GLY A 360 6.73 17.71 28.33
N GLY A 361 7.15 17.66 27.06
CA GLY A 361 8.50 18.07 26.63
C GLY A 361 8.81 17.79 25.16
N ALA A 362 9.90 18.36 24.66
CA ALA A 362 10.35 18.16 23.28
C ALA A 362 10.70 16.68 23.03
N MET A 363 9.86 15.98 22.26
CA MET A 363 10.05 14.59 21.88
C MET A 363 10.60 14.52 20.46
N MET A 364 11.71 13.82 20.28
CA MET A 364 12.21 13.47 18.96
C MET A 364 11.30 12.44 18.31
N LEU A 365 11.08 12.58 17.01
CA LEU A 365 10.38 11.60 16.19
C LEU A 365 11.27 10.38 15.96
N GLN A 366 10.65 9.21 16.01
CA GLN A 366 11.23 7.94 15.61
C GLN A 366 11.04 7.70 14.12
N ARG A 367 11.82 6.78 13.55
CA ARG A 367 11.77 6.40 12.13
C ARG A 367 10.34 6.09 11.67
N GLU A 368 9.60 5.29 12.43
CA GLU A 368 8.26 4.82 12.10
C GLU A 368 7.24 5.97 12.14
N GLU A 369 7.45 6.96 13.03
CA GLU A 369 6.63 8.16 13.10
C GLU A 369 6.86 9.05 11.88
N ILE A 370 8.12 9.25 11.51
CA ILE A 370 8.51 10.02 10.31
C ILE A 370 7.88 9.38 9.06
N GLN A 371 7.98 8.05 8.90
CA GLN A 371 7.38 7.35 7.76
C GLN A 371 5.86 7.53 7.71
N ARG A 372 5.16 7.44 8.86
CA ARG A 372 3.71 7.63 8.92
C ARG A 372 3.30 9.03 8.48
N VAL A 373 4.02 10.06 8.95
CA VAL A 373 3.75 11.45 8.55
C VAL A 373 4.03 11.64 7.06
N VAL A 374 5.18 11.17 6.54
CA VAL A 374 5.49 11.25 5.10
C VAL A 374 4.40 10.59 4.25
N SER A 375 3.96 9.39 4.61
CA SER A 375 2.88 8.70 3.89
C SER A 375 1.57 9.50 3.93
N SER A 376 1.15 9.95 5.12
CA SER A 376 -0.07 10.74 5.27
C SER A 376 -0.01 12.07 4.53
N THR A 377 1.14 12.73 4.50
CA THR A 377 1.35 13.98 3.76
C THR A 377 1.26 13.74 2.26
N ASN A 378 1.76 12.61 1.75
CA ASN A 378 1.60 12.25 0.35
C ASN A 378 0.15 11.97 -0.04
N ASP A 379 -0.59 11.27 0.83
CA ASP A 379 -2.00 11.00 0.60
C ASP A 379 -2.80 12.30 0.59
N PHE A 380 -2.51 13.21 1.52
CA PHE A 380 -3.08 14.56 1.55
C PHE A 380 -2.75 15.36 0.29
N ALA A 381 -1.48 15.38 -0.11
CA ALA A 381 -0.98 16.06 -1.30
C ALA A 381 -1.71 15.63 -2.57
N GLU A 382 -1.86 14.32 -2.74
CA GLU A 382 -2.52 13.74 -3.89
C GLU A 382 -4.04 13.99 -3.86
N ALA A 383 -4.67 13.94 -2.68
CA ALA A 383 -6.08 14.31 -2.52
C ALA A 383 -6.33 15.79 -2.86
N GLU A 384 -5.46 16.70 -2.40
CA GLU A 384 -5.55 18.13 -2.71
C GLU A 384 -5.41 18.38 -4.21
N LYS A 385 -4.48 17.67 -4.86
CA LYS A 385 -4.32 17.73 -6.31
C LYS A 385 -5.57 17.26 -7.05
N ARG A 386 -6.14 16.10 -6.68
CA ARG A 386 -7.39 15.59 -7.30
C ARG A 386 -8.56 16.55 -7.09
N LYS A 387 -8.66 17.17 -5.92
CA LYS A 387 -9.65 18.20 -5.64
C LYS A 387 -9.51 19.38 -6.60
N LEU A 388 -8.29 19.90 -6.80
CA LEU A 388 -8.05 20.99 -7.75
C LEU A 388 -8.37 20.59 -9.20
N GLU A 389 -8.02 19.37 -9.61
CA GLU A 389 -8.35 18.84 -10.93
C GLU A 389 -9.87 18.74 -11.13
N ALA A 390 -10.62 18.27 -10.13
CA ALA A 390 -12.08 18.20 -10.15
C ALA A 390 -12.72 19.59 -10.25
N ILE A 391 -12.21 20.59 -9.52
CA ILE A 391 -12.69 21.98 -9.61
C ILE A 391 -12.44 22.58 -11.00
N VAL A 392 -11.32 22.24 -11.64
CA VAL A 392 -11.06 22.65 -13.03
C VAL A 392 -12.06 21.99 -13.99
N ALA A 393 -12.37 20.70 -13.80
CA ALA A 393 -13.34 19.95 -14.59
C ALA A 393 -14.76 20.53 -14.45
N ILE A 394 -15.23 20.77 -13.22
CA ILE A 394 -16.50 21.43 -12.91
C ILE A 394 -16.59 22.77 -13.64
N ASN A 395 -15.57 23.61 -13.52
CA ASN A 395 -15.57 24.91 -14.18
C ASN A 395 -15.61 24.80 -15.71
N ALA A 396 -15.02 23.75 -16.29
CA ALA A 396 -15.09 23.48 -17.72
C ALA A 396 -16.49 23.01 -18.15
N ALA A 397 -17.13 22.11 -17.39
CA ALA A 397 -18.48 21.64 -17.65
C ALA A 397 -19.51 22.78 -17.59
N ILE A 398 -19.40 23.66 -16.57
CA ILE A 398 -20.28 24.84 -16.45
C ILE A 398 -20.16 25.72 -17.70
N ARG A 399 -18.94 25.94 -18.22
CA ARG A 399 -18.71 26.70 -19.46
C ARG A 399 -19.24 26.02 -20.72
N HIS A 400 -19.28 24.69 -20.73
CA HIS A 400 -19.83 23.93 -21.86
C HIS A 400 -21.35 24.12 -21.96
N GLY A 401 -22.03 24.36 -20.84
CA GLY A 401 -23.46 24.69 -20.85
C GLY A 401 -24.38 23.48 -20.82
N ILE A 402 -23.85 22.26 -20.68
CA ILE A 402 -24.63 21.02 -20.66
C ILE A 402 -24.94 20.65 -19.20
N ALA A 403 -26.20 20.79 -18.81
CA ALA A 403 -26.64 20.57 -17.43
C ALA A 403 -26.30 19.17 -16.88
N ALA A 404 -26.42 18.13 -17.71
CA ALA A 404 -26.08 16.77 -17.33
C ALA A 404 -24.59 16.59 -17.01
N GLU A 405 -23.69 17.22 -17.78
CA GLU A 405 -22.25 17.16 -17.54
C GLU A 405 -21.88 17.95 -16.28
N THR A 406 -22.48 19.12 -16.08
CA THR A 406 -22.22 19.94 -14.89
C THR A 406 -22.62 19.22 -13.61
N VAL A 407 -23.80 18.60 -13.57
CA VAL A 407 -24.21 17.87 -12.36
C VAL A 407 -23.35 16.62 -12.13
N GLU A 408 -22.92 15.94 -13.20
CA GLU A 408 -22.00 14.79 -13.11
C GLU A 408 -20.67 15.20 -12.48
N GLU A 409 -20.07 16.31 -12.93
CA GLU A 409 -18.82 16.83 -12.37
C GLU A 409 -18.99 17.37 -10.94
N LEU A 410 -20.12 18.00 -10.62
CA LEU A 410 -20.43 18.46 -9.26
C LEU A 410 -20.57 17.29 -8.27
N MET A 411 -21.05 16.13 -8.75
CA MET A 411 -21.18 14.91 -7.95
C MET A 411 -19.85 14.17 -7.76
N ASN A 412 -18.76 14.63 -8.37
CA ASN A 412 -17.44 14.02 -8.21
C ASN A 412 -16.98 14.15 -6.73
N PRO A 413 -16.76 13.02 -6.02
CA PRO A 413 -16.41 13.05 -4.60
C PRO A 413 -15.05 13.71 -4.34
N GLU A 414 -14.14 13.70 -5.31
CA GLU A 414 -12.83 14.35 -5.20
C GLU A 414 -12.95 15.87 -5.06
N ALA A 415 -14.05 16.47 -5.56
CA ALA A 415 -14.30 17.90 -5.44
C ALA A 415 -14.66 18.34 -4.01
N GLN A 416 -15.01 17.41 -3.11
CA GLN A 416 -15.38 17.67 -1.71
C GLN A 416 -16.52 18.70 -1.55
N LEU A 417 -17.45 18.73 -2.51
CA LEU A 417 -18.60 19.63 -2.48
C LEU A 417 -19.74 19.09 -1.59
N PRO A 418 -20.66 19.96 -1.14
CA PRO A 418 -21.89 19.56 -0.45
C PRO A 418 -22.77 18.61 -1.28
N ILE A 419 -23.84 18.10 -0.68
CA ILE A 419 -24.77 17.18 -1.35
C ILE A 419 -25.34 17.82 -2.62
N VAL A 420 -25.27 17.09 -3.74
CA VAL A 420 -25.75 17.51 -5.06
C VAL A 420 -26.91 16.60 -5.49
N TYR A 421 -27.98 17.19 -6.01
CA TYR A 421 -29.15 16.47 -6.48
C TYR A 421 -29.19 16.38 -8.00
N GLN A 422 -29.13 15.17 -8.55
CA GLN A 422 -29.11 14.96 -10.00
C GLN A 422 -30.34 15.56 -10.73
N THR A 423 -31.49 15.60 -10.04
CA THR A 423 -32.74 16.20 -10.55
C THR A 423 -32.64 17.71 -10.73
N ALA A 424 -31.72 18.39 -10.05
CA ALA A 424 -31.53 19.84 -10.11
C ALA A 424 -30.47 20.29 -11.14
N ALA A 425 -30.12 19.43 -12.11
CA ALA A 425 -29.06 19.68 -13.09
C ALA A 425 -29.21 21.04 -13.81
N ASN A 426 -30.42 21.37 -14.28
CA ASN A 426 -30.68 22.63 -14.99
C ASN A 426 -30.53 23.87 -14.07
N LEU A 427 -30.91 23.73 -12.80
CA LEU A 427 -30.75 24.78 -11.79
C LEU A 427 -29.27 25.06 -11.53
N TYR A 428 -28.48 24.03 -11.25
CA TYR A 428 -27.03 24.19 -11.05
C TYR A 428 -26.36 24.83 -12.26
N GLN A 429 -26.63 24.32 -13.47
CA GLN A 429 -26.02 24.84 -14.68
C GLN A 429 -26.33 26.32 -14.91
N THR A 430 -27.59 26.72 -14.77
CA THR A 430 -28.02 28.09 -15.08
C THR A 430 -27.45 29.09 -14.08
N GLU A 431 -27.54 28.77 -12.78
CA GLU A 431 -27.11 29.65 -11.70
C GLU A 431 -25.58 29.72 -11.60
N LEU A 432 -24.87 28.58 -11.67
CA LEU A 432 -23.40 28.57 -11.62
C LEU A 432 -22.78 29.23 -12.85
N PHE A 433 -23.39 29.09 -14.03
CA PHE A 433 -22.93 29.81 -15.23
C PHE A 433 -23.13 31.31 -15.10
N SER A 434 -24.26 31.75 -14.52
CA SER A 434 -24.51 33.16 -14.22
C SER A 434 -23.47 33.71 -13.24
N LEU A 435 -23.13 32.95 -12.19
CA LEU A 435 -22.07 33.30 -11.24
C LEU A 435 -20.69 33.39 -11.91
N GLN A 436 -20.36 32.46 -12.81
CA GLN A 436 -19.10 32.51 -13.57
C GLN A 436 -18.99 33.75 -14.44
N ILE A 437 -20.08 34.19 -15.10
CA ILE A 437 -20.07 35.38 -15.95
C ILE A 437 -19.93 36.67 -15.14
N GLN A 438 -20.54 36.72 -13.96
CA GLN A 438 -20.48 37.89 -13.07
C GLN A 438 -19.14 38.01 -12.34
N GLY A 439 -18.44 36.89 -12.15
CA GLY A 439 -17.13 36.83 -11.52
C GLY A 439 -16.01 37.49 -12.33
N ALA A 440 -15.06 38.12 -11.64
CA ALA A 440 -13.87 38.70 -12.27
C ALA A 440 -12.79 37.65 -12.64
N LYS A 441 -12.90 36.43 -12.11
CA LYS A 441 -11.94 35.33 -12.30
C LYS A 441 -12.42 34.35 -13.38
N ALA A 442 -11.50 33.62 -14.00
CA ALA A 442 -11.77 32.64 -15.06
C ALA A 442 -12.40 31.32 -14.56
N GLY A 443 -13.29 31.39 -13.57
CA GLY A 443 -13.92 30.27 -12.90
C GLY A 443 -14.21 30.55 -11.41
N LEU A 444 -14.99 29.68 -10.81
CA LEU A 444 -15.35 29.68 -9.39
C LEU A 444 -14.30 28.89 -8.60
N GLY A 445 -13.86 29.44 -7.47
CA GLY A 445 -13.00 28.74 -6.51
C GLY A 445 -13.76 27.64 -5.75
N HIS A 446 -13.04 26.77 -5.05
CA HIS A 446 -13.65 25.68 -4.27
C HIS A 446 -14.64 26.21 -3.22
N GLU A 447 -14.28 27.24 -2.44
CA GLU A 447 -15.18 27.82 -1.44
C GLU A 447 -16.44 28.43 -2.06
N GLU A 448 -16.29 29.15 -3.18
CA GLU A 448 -17.41 29.73 -3.92
C GLU A 448 -18.36 28.64 -4.44
N LEU A 449 -17.81 27.54 -4.96
CA LEU A 449 -18.58 26.38 -5.40
C LEU A 449 -19.28 25.69 -4.24
N CYS A 450 -18.62 25.49 -3.10
CA CYS A 450 -19.26 24.89 -1.93
C CYS A 450 -20.50 25.68 -1.50
N VAL A 451 -20.36 26.99 -1.32
CA VAL A 451 -21.47 27.85 -0.89
C VAL A 451 -22.58 27.86 -1.95
N ALA A 452 -22.22 28.03 -3.23
CA ALA A 452 -23.22 28.07 -4.29
C ALA A 452 -23.98 26.74 -4.40
N VAL A 453 -23.28 25.60 -4.35
CA VAL A 453 -23.91 24.28 -4.41
C VAL A 453 -24.81 24.04 -3.20
N GLU A 454 -24.38 24.39 -1.99
CA GLU A 454 -25.21 24.27 -0.78
C GLU A 454 -26.52 25.07 -0.91
N MET A 455 -26.42 26.33 -1.34
CA MET A 455 -27.60 27.19 -1.54
C MET A 455 -28.51 26.65 -2.64
N LEU A 456 -27.96 26.22 -3.78
CA LEU A 456 -28.75 25.70 -4.91
C LEU A 456 -29.40 24.36 -4.58
N SER A 457 -28.72 23.50 -3.84
CA SER A 457 -29.29 22.26 -3.30
C SER A 457 -30.47 22.54 -2.37
N ALA A 458 -30.35 23.56 -1.51
CA ALA A 458 -31.45 23.98 -0.64
C ALA A 458 -32.65 24.55 -1.43
N VAL A 459 -32.40 25.29 -2.53
CA VAL A 459 -33.46 25.74 -3.45
C VAL A 459 -34.14 24.57 -4.15
N ALA A 460 -33.38 23.55 -4.56
CA ALA A 460 -33.92 22.33 -5.16
C ALA A 460 -34.87 21.62 -4.20
N VAL A 461 -34.47 21.42 -2.94
CA VAL A 461 -35.32 20.83 -1.90
C VAL A 461 -36.57 21.67 -1.66
N LEU A 462 -36.46 22.99 -1.61
CA LEU A 462 -37.63 23.87 -1.46
C LEU A 462 -38.62 23.71 -2.61
N ASN A 463 -38.15 23.57 -3.85
CA ASN A 463 -39.03 23.32 -5.00
C ASN A 463 -39.76 21.97 -4.89
N GLU A 464 -39.08 20.91 -4.44
CA GLU A 464 -39.73 19.62 -4.18
C GLU A 464 -40.81 19.73 -3.08
N VAL A 465 -40.52 20.46 -2.00
CA VAL A 465 -41.49 20.72 -0.93
C VAL A 465 -42.69 21.52 -1.44
N LEU A 466 -42.47 22.54 -2.29
CA LEU A 466 -43.55 23.32 -2.90
C LEU A 466 -44.47 22.47 -3.78
N ASP A 467 -43.92 21.44 -4.44
CA ASP A 467 -44.70 20.52 -5.28
C ASP A 467 -45.67 19.64 -4.46
N THR A 468 -45.43 19.47 -3.15
CA THR A 468 -46.37 18.78 -2.24
C THR A 468 -47.64 19.59 -1.96
N LYS A 469 -47.61 20.90 -2.21
CA LYS A 469 -48.68 21.86 -1.90
C LYS A 469 -49.12 21.85 -0.43
N ASP A 470 -48.23 21.45 0.47
CA ASP A 470 -48.44 21.53 1.91
C ASP A 470 -47.81 22.81 2.48
N PRO A 471 -48.60 23.81 2.89
CA PRO A 471 -48.08 25.05 3.44
C PRO A 471 -47.23 24.83 4.69
N GLN A 472 -47.53 23.82 5.51
CA GLN A 472 -46.78 23.55 6.74
C GLN A 472 -45.35 23.10 6.42
N ALA A 473 -45.19 22.14 5.51
CA ALA A 473 -43.88 21.66 5.07
C ALA A 473 -43.04 22.79 4.43
N VAL A 474 -43.68 23.69 3.67
CA VAL A 474 -43.01 24.86 3.07
C VAL A 474 -42.52 25.83 4.17
N THR A 475 -43.35 26.11 5.18
CA THR A 475 -42.93 26.99 6.29
C THR A 475 -41.77 26.43 7.10
N GLU A 476 -41.76 25.12 7.34
CA GLU A 476 -40.65 24.41 8.00
C GLU A 476 -39.37 24.54 7.17
N GLN A 477 -39.45 24.24 5.86
CA GLN A 477 -38.30 24.37 4.96
C GLN A 477 -37.77 25.81 4.85
N LEU A 478 -38.63 26.83 4.84
CA LEU A 478 -38.18 28.23 4.82
C LEU A 478 -37.45 28.64 6.11
N THR A 479 -37.83 28.06 7.24
CA THR A 479 -37.28 28.38 8.56
C THR A 479 -35.95 27.65 8.82
N ASP A 480 -35.87 26.38 8.43
CA ASP A 480 -34.75 25.49 8.76
C ASP A 480 -33.63 25.47 7.70
N SER A 481 -33.84 26.13 6.56
CA SER A 481 -32.92 26.05 5.42
C SER A 481 -31.78 27.09 5.47
N PRO A 482 -30.55 26.74 5.03
CA PRO A 482 -29.42 27.66 4.95
C PRO A 482 -29.56 28.77 3.88
N LEU A 483 -30.74 28.92 3.27
CA LEU A 483 -31.01 29.87 2.19
C LEU A 483 -30.86 31.34 2.59
N GLY A 484 -30.95 31.66 3.88
CA GLY A 484 -30.59 32.97 4.43
C GLY A 484 -31.35 34.15 3.81
N PHE A 485 -32.66 33.99 3.56
CA PHE A 485 -33.49 35.06 2.99
C PHE A 485 -33.51 36.32 3.87
N SER A 486 -33.47 37.49 3.23
CA SER A 486 -33.53 38.78 3.90
C SER A 486 -34.98 39.19 4.20
N ASN A 487 -35.19 39.97 5.25
CA ASN A 487 -36.50 40.53 5.65
C ASN A 487 -37.59 39.48 5.95
N MET A 488 -37.22 38.25 6.32
CA MET A 488 -38.22 37.23 6.64
C MET A 488 -38.88 37.51 8.00
N ASP A 489 -40.17 37.78 7.98
CA ASP A 489 -41.01 37.93 9.17
C ASP A 489 -41.71 36.61 9.54
N GLN A 490 -41.55 36.17 10.80
CA GLN A 490 -42.15 34.93 11.30
C GLN A 490 -43.69 34.96 11.30
N ASP A 491 -44.30 36.14 11.47
CA ASP A 491 -45.75 36.27 11.51
C ASP A 491 -46.40 36.10 10.12
N ASN A 492 -45.60 36.24 9.05
CA ASN A 492 -46.04 36.14 7.66
C ASN A 492 -45.71 34.81 6.98
N LEU A 493 -45.14 33.83 7.69
CA LEU A 493 -44.66 32.56 7.12
C LEU A 493 -45.72 31.83 6.29
N HIS A 494 -46.96 31.71 6.80
CA HIS A 494 -48.06 31.08 6.07
C HIS A 494 -48.41 31.84 4.78
N ARG A 495 -48.36 33.18 4.79
CA ARG A 495 -48.61 33.99 3.58
C ARG A 495 -47.51 33.79 2.54
N TYR A 496 -46.24 33.69 2.96
CA TYR A 496 -45.15 33.35 2.04
C TYR A 496 -45.38 31.98 1.43
N ALA A 497 -45.69 30.97 2.24
CA ALA A 497 -45.90 29.60 1.79
C ALA A 497 -47.04 29.52 0.75
N ASP A 498 -48.20 30.10 1.04
CA ASP A 498 -49.35 30.10 0.10
C ASP A 498 -49.03 30.82 -1.22
N THR A 499 -48.31 31.95 -1.13
CA THR A 499 -47.92 32.72 -2.31
C THR A 499 -46.89 31.98 -3.15
N LEU A 500 -45.91 31.33 -2.52
CA LEU A 500 -44.89 30.52 -3.20
C LEU A 500 -45.49 29.26 -3.84
N ILE A 501 -46.43 28.58 -3.19
CA ILE A 501 -47.15 27.44 -3.78
C ILE A 501 -47.91 27.88 -5.03
N SER A 502 -48.55 29.06 -4.98
CA SER A 502 -49.26 29.63 -6.12
C SER A 502 -48.30 30.01 -7.25
N LEU A 503 -47.18 30.67 -6.92
CA LEU A 503 -46.13 31.04 -7.88
C LEU A 503 -45.47 29.81 -8.52
N ARG A 504 -45.26 28.75 -7.75
CA ARG A 504 -44.74 27.46 -8.24
C ARG A 504 -45.68 26.85 -9.26
N ALA A 505 -46.99 26.81 -8.97
CA ALA A 505 -47.99 26.30 -9.90
C ALA A 505 -48.05 27.11 -11.20
N GLU A 506 -47.94 28.44 -11.12
CA GLU A 506 -47.87 29.31 -12.30
C GLU A 506 -46.59 29.05 -13.11
N SER A 507 -45.43 28.96 -12.46
CA SER A 507 -44.14 28.73 -13.12
C SER A 507 -44.10 27.40 -13.87
N LEU A 508 -44.64 26.33 -13.26
CA LEU A 508 -44.79 25.04 -13.92
C LEU A 508 -45.71 25.12 -15.15
N SER A 509 -46.77 25.92 -15.11
CA SER A 509 -47.66 26.13 -16.26
C SER A 509 -46.97 26.86 -17.43
N GLN A 510 -45.94 27.65 -17.13
CA GLN A 510 -45.10 28.35 -18.10
C GLN A 510 -43.92 27.50 -18.59
N GLY A 511 -43.76 26.27 -18.07
CA GLY A 511 -42.69 25.35 -18.44
C GLY A 511 -41.36 25.60 -17.72
N LEU A 512 -41.36 26.38 -16.63
CA LEU A 512 -40.18 26.58 -15.78
C LEU A 512 -40.08 25.45 -14.76
N GLU A 513 -38.92 24.79 -14.72
CA GLU A 513 -38.70 23.60 -13.89
C GLU A 513 -38.45 23.94 -12.41
N PHE A 514 -37.87 25.11 -12.11
CA PHE A 514 -37.50 25.55 -10.76
C PHE A 514 -37.83 27.02 -10.54
N LEU A 515 -38.24 27.37 -9.32
CA LEU A 515 -38.11 28.72 -8.78
C LEU A 515 -36.66 28.94 -8.34
N THR A 516 -36.10 30.10 -8.68
CA THR A 516 -34.74 30.47 -8.26
C THR A 516 -34.76 31.10 -6.86
N TRP A 517 -33.59 31.22 -6.22
CA TRP A 517 -33.46 31.94 -4.95
C TRP A 517 -34.02 33.38 -5.06
N ASN A 518 -33.79 34.06 -6.19
CA ASN A 518 -34.27 35.41 -6.43
C ASN A 518 -35.80 35.49 -6.51
N ASP A 519 -36.46 34.46 -7.03
CA ASP A 519 -37.93 34.43 -7.11
C ASP A 519 -38.55 34.28 -5.72
N VAL A 520 -37.93 33.46 -4.87
CA VAL A 520 -38.35 33.28 -3.48
C VAL A 520 -38.14 34.58 -2.69
N GLN A 521 -36.97 35.21 -2.80
CA GLN A 521 -36.70 36.49 -2.12
C GLN A 521 -37.68 37.58 -2.55
N LYS A 522 -37.94 37.73 -3.86
CA LYS A 522 -38.93 38.69 -4.37
C LYS A 522 -40.33 38.43 -3.83
N THR A 523 -40.71 37.16 -3.65
CA THR A 523 -42.01 36.79 -3.10
C THR A 523 -42.12 37.23 -1.65
N ILE A 524 -41.08 36.99 -0.84
CA ILE A 524 -41.02 37.43 0.55
C ILE A 524 -41.14 38.96 0.63
N ASP A 525 -40.34 39.69 -0.15
CA ASP A 525 -40.38 41.17 -0.17
C ASP A 525 -41.75 41.70 -0.61
N THR A 526 -42.39 41.05 -1.59
CA THR A 526 -43.72 41.44 -2.08
C THR A 526 -44.81 41.22 -1.03
N VAL A 527 -44.80 40.06 -0.35
CA VAL A 527 -45.77 39.76 0.72
C VAL A 527 -45.59 40.72 1.88
N ASN A 528 -44.35 41.02 2.28
CA ASN A 528 -44.06 42.00 3.32
C ASN A 528 -44.58 43.39 2.97
N LEU A 529 -44.37 43.84 1.73
CA LEU A 529 -44.89 45.11 1.26
C LEU A 529 -46.42 45.13 1.30
N GLN A 530 -47.09 44.06 0.87
CA GLN A 530 -48.55 43.95 0.92
C GLN A 530 -49.08 43.98 2.36
N VAL A 531 -48.45 43.24 3.28
CA VAL A 531 -48.81 43.24 4.71
C VAL A 531 -48.66 44.63 5.30
N HIS A 532 -47.56 45.32 4.97
CA HIS A 532 -47.32 46.68 5.43
C HIS A 532 -48.38 47.65 4.89
N GLU A 533 -48.70 47.60 3.59
CA GLU A 533 -49.77 48.42 3.00
C GLU A 533 -51.15 48.12 3.60
N GLU A 534 -51.46 46.87 3.91
CA GLU A 534 -52.69 46.47 4.58
C GLU A 534 -52.76 47.06 6.00
N HIS A 535 -51.66 47.02 6.74
CA HIS A 535 -51.57 47.61 8.08
C HIS A 535 -51.77 49.13 8.03
N GLU A 536 -51.09 49.82 7.11
CA GLU A 536 -51.25 51.26 6.90
C GLU A 536 -52.69 51.63 6.51
N ARG A 537 -53.38 50.82 5.70
CA ARG A 537 -54.80 51.01 5.40
C ARG A 537 -55.68 50.83 6.63
N ILE A 538 -55.40 49.86 7.50
CA ILE A 538 -56.15 49.65 8.74
C ILE A 538 -55.99 50.87 9.66
N ILE A 539 -54.78 51.41 9.79
CA ILE A 539 -54.51 52.63 10.56
C ILE A 539 -55.29 53.81 9.95
N ALA A 540 -55.20 54.02 8.63
CA ALA A 540 -55.92 55.09 7.96
C ALA A 540 -57.45 54.99 8.16
N ILE A 541 -58.02 53.77 8.10
CA ILE A 541 -59.43 53.55 8.38
C ILE A 541 -59.77 53.85 9.85
N ALA A 542 -58.91 53.47 10.80
CA ALA A 542 -59.10 53.78 12.20
C ALA A 542 -59.09 55.30 12.45
N GLU A 543 -58.15 56.03 11.85
CA GLU A 543 -58.07 57.49 11.90
C GLU A 543 -59.29 58.17 11.28
N ILE A 544 -59.78 57.69 10.14
CA ILE A 544 -61.03 58.18 9.52
C ILE A 544 -62.21 57.95 10.45
N ASN A 545 -62.31 56.78 11.07
CA ASN A 545 -63.41 56.45 11.99
C ASN A 545 -63.36 57.30 13.27
N GLU A 546 -62.17 57.60 13.77
CA GLU A 546 -61.97 58.51 14.92
C GLU A 546 -62.35 59.95 14.56
N ALA A 547 -61.88 60.45 13.41
CA ALA A 547 -62.23 61.76 12.91
C ALA A 547 -63.75 61.91 12.70
N LEU A 548 -64.41 60.89 12.12
CA LEU A 548 -65.87 60.85 11.98
C LEU A 548 -66.59 60.86 13.33
N SER A 549 -66.07 60.14 14.32
CA SER A 549 -66.65 60.06 15.67
C SER A 549 -66.52 61.37 16.45
N SER A 550 -65.47 62.16 16.16
CA SER A 550 -65.24 63.48 16.77
C SER A 550 -66.21 64.56 16.26
N GLY A 551 -66.83 64.35 15.10
CA GLY A 551 -67.75 65.31 14.47
C GLY A 551 -67.08 66.54 13.85
N ASP A 552 -65.75 66.56 13.75
CA ASP A 552 -64.97 67.65 13.15
C ASP A 552 -64.83 67.44 11.62
N PRO A 553 -65.45 68.31 10.78
CA PRO A 553 -65.41 68.18 9.33
C PRO A 553 -64.00 68.46 8.74
N GLU A 554 -63.16 69.26 9.40
CA GLU A 554 -61.80 69.53 8.93
C GLU A 554 -60.88 68.34 9.18
N GLN A 555 -60.97 67.71 10.35
CA GLN A 555 -60.23 66.47 10.65
C GLN A 555 -60.67 65.31 9.76
N THR A 556 -61.97 65.18 9.50
CA THR A 556 -62.51 64.14 8.62
C THR A 556 -61.98 64.32 7.18
N LEU A 557 -61.95 65.56 6.68
CA LEU A 557 -61.40 65.86 5.37
C LEU A 557 -59.89 65.57 5.32
N SER A 558 -59.15 65.93 6.36
CA SER A 558 -57.71 65.65 6.45
C SER A 558 -57.39 64.15 6.46
N ALA A 559 -58.16 63.35 7.21
CA ALA A 559 -57.99 61.89 7.27
C ALA A 559 -58.36 61.21 5.94
N LEU A 560 -59.38 61.71 5.23
CA LEU A 560 -59.77 61.20 3.91
C LEU A 560 -58.75 61.55 2.80
N LEU A 561 -57.98 62.62 2.97
CA LEU A 561 -56.93 63.05 2.02
C LEU A 561 -55.58 62.34 2.24
N LEU A 562 -55.47 61.47 3.24
CA LEU A 562 -54.24 60.69 3.46
C LEU A 562 -53.99 59.76 2.26
N PRO A 563 -52.75 59.74 1.71
CA PRO A 563 -52.40 58.86 0.59
C PRO A 563 -52.68 57.37 0.87
N THR A 564 -52.60 56.96 2.14
CA THR A 564 -52.84 55.60 2.64
C THR A 564 -54.32 55.22 2.70
N ALA A 565 -55.24 56.20 2.76
CA ALA A 565 -56.68 55.95 2.77
C ALA A 565 -57.22 55.46 1.42
N ASN A 566 -56.48 55.68 0.33
CA ASN A 566 -56.80 55.28 -1.04
C ASN A 566 -58.26 55.57 -1.48
N CYS A 567 -58.87 56.61 -0.89
CA CYS A 567 -60.22 57.05 -1.19
C CYS A 567 -60.18 57.82 -2.52
N ARG A 568 -60.33 57.12 -3.64
CA ARG A 568 -60.50 57.76 -4.95
C ARG A 568 -61.83 58.52 -4.96
N GLY A 569 -61.75 59.85 -5.07
CA GLY A 569 -62.89 60.73 -5.30
C GLY A 569 -63.49 60.57 -6.69
#